data_AF-A0A955Q5L2-F1
#
_entry.id   AF-A0A955Q5L2-F1
#
_cell.length_a   1.000
_cell.length_b   1.000
_cell.length_c   1.000
_cell.angle_alpha   90.00
_cell.angle_beta   90.00
_cell.angle_gamma   90.00
#
_symmetry.space_group_name_H-M   'P 1'
#
loop_
_entity.id
_entity.type
_entity.pdbx_description
1 polymer ?
#
loop_
_entity_poly.entity_id
_entity_poly.type
_entity_poly.pdbx_seq_one_letter_code
_entity_poly.pdbx_strand_id
1 'polypeptide(L)'
;MYDCDADVRAFHNEEITLNHVQQTEMRNRRDANRNRLKKGLEAKKDPSPSSHQAQGSYAMHTMVQDDNNDYDIDDGVVFTKADLVGPQGADKSALDA
;
A
#
# COMPACT_ATOMS: atom_id res chain seq x y z
N MET A 1 -13.51 -29.10 29.85
CA MET A 1 -12.85 -27.97 29.16
C MET A 1 -13.92 -26.91 28.99
N TYR A 2 -13.62 -25.66 29.33
CA TYR A 2 -14.56 -24.55 29.06
C TYR A 2 -14.52 -24.21 27.57
N ASP A 3 -15.68 -23.95 26.98
CA ASP A 3 -15.81 -23.44 25.63
C ASP A 3 -15.75 -21.91 25.68
N CYS A 4 -14.73 -21.34 25.05
CA CYS A 4 -14.49 -19.90 24.98
C CYS A 4 -14.45 -19.41 23.51
N ASP A 5 -14.98 -20.20 22.55
CA ASP A 5 -14.94 -19.84 21.12
C ASP A 5 -15.58 -18.46 20.86
N ALA A 6 -16.73 -18.19 21.49
CA ALA A 6 -17.43 -16.91 21.35
C ALA A 6 -16.60 -15.72 21.86
N ASP A 7 -15.97 -15.85 23.03
CA ASP A 7 -15.19 -14.78 23.65
C ASP A 7 -13.94 -14.46 22.82
N VAL A 8 -13.24 -15.49 22.33
CA VAL A 8 -12.03 -15.32 21.50
C VAL A 8 -12.37 -14.68 20.16
N ARG A 9 -13.49 -15.07 19.53
CA ARG A 9 -13.94 -14.44 18.27
C ARG A 9 -14.35 -13.00 18.47
N ALA A 10 -15.07 -12.68 19.55
CA ALA A 10 -15.46 -11.31 19.86
C ALA A 10 -14.22 -10.43 19.99
N PHE A 11 -13.25 -10.84 20.82
CA PHE A 11 -11.99 -10.11 20.99
C PHE A 11 -11.21 -9.96 19.67
N HIS A 12 -11.10 -11.03 18.87
CA HIS A 12 -10.41 -10.96 17.57
C HIS A 12 -11.07 -9.94 16.61
N ASN A 13 -12.40 -9.89 16.59
CA ASN A 13 -13.12 -9.00 15.68
C ASN A 13 -13.12 -7.54 16.17
N GLU A 14 -13.15 -7.33 17.49
CA GLU A 14 -13.29 -6.01 18.10
C GLU A 14 -11.94 -5.33 18.32
N GLU A 15 -10.91 -6.08 18.72
CA GLU A 15 -9.63 -5.53 19.18
C GLU A 15 -8.45 -5.87 18.25
N ILE A 16 -8.54 -6.95 17.46
CA ILE A 16 -7.42 -7.37 16.59
C ILE A 16 -7.63 -6.93 15.14
N THR A 17 -8.80 -7.18 14.56
CA THR A 17 -9.01 -6.92 13.12
C THR A 17 -9.40 -5.46 12.88
N LEU A 18 -8.89 -4.83 11.82
CA LEU A 18 -9.36 -3.48 11.46
C LEU A 18 -10.85 -3.49 11.16
N ASN A 19 -11.58 -2.56 11.76
CA ASN A 19 -12.98 -2.33 11.43
C ASN A 19 -13.12 -1.67 10.04
N HIS A 20 -14.35 -1.63 9.51
CA HIS A 20 -14.61 -1.11 8.17
C HIS A 20 -14.19 0.36 7.97
N VAL A 21 -14.27 1.19 9.03
CA VAL A 21 -13.86 2.59 8.98
C VAL A 21 -12.34 2.68 8.83
N GLN A 22 -11.58 1.94 9.64
CA GLN A 22 -10.12 1.86 9.53
C GLN A 22 -9.68 1.31 8.16
N GLN A 23 -10.32 0.25 7.66
CA GLN A 23 -10.02 -0.30 6.33
C GLN A 23 -10.29 0.72 5.21
N THR A 24 -11.35 1.52 5.34
CA THR A 24 -11.67 2.60 4.39
C THR A 24 -10.61 3.69 4.43
N GLU A 25 -10.15 4.06 5.63
CA GLU A 25 -9.05 5.00 5.79
C GLU A 25 -7.76 4.49 5.15
N MET A 26 -7.43 3.20 5.30
CA MET A 26 -6.26 2.61 4.62
C MET A 26 -6.40 2.67 3.09
N ARG A 27 -7.59 2.42 2.53
CA ARG A 27 -7.86 2.60 1.09
C ARG A 27 -7.63 4.05 0.65
N ASN A 28 -8.12 5.02 1.42
CA ASN A 28 -7.95 6.44 1.11
C ASN A 28 -6.47 6.85 1.13
N ARG A 29 -5.70 6.39 2.14
CA ARG A 29 -4.26 6.66 2.25
C ARG A 29 -3.48 6.08 1.07
N ARG A 30 -3.77 4.84 0.68
CA ARG A 30 -3.20 4.22 -0.52
C ARG A 30 -3.48 5.05 -1.77
N ASP A 31 -4.74 5.41 -1.99
CA ASP A 31 -5.15 6.16 -3.19
C ASP A 31 -4.55 7.58 -3.21
N ALA A 32 -4.41 8.22 -2.06
CA ALA A 32 -3.70 9.49 -1.92
C ALA A 32 -2.22 9.36 -2.32
N ASN A 33 -1.53 8.30 -1.88
CA ASN A 33 -0.13 8.03 -2.25
C ASN A 33 0.02 7.73 -3.75
N ARG A 34 -0.86 6.92 -4.34
CA ARG A 34 -0.90 6.65 -5.79
C ARG A 34 -1.08 7.94 -6.60
N ASN A 35 -2.03 8.78 -6.19
CA ASN A 35 -2.28 10.08 -6.83
C ASN A 35 -1.09 11.03 -6.70
N ARG A 36 -0.44 11.09 -5.53
CA ARG A 36 0.76 11.91 -5.31
C ARG A 36 1.91 11.45 -6.21
N LEU A 37 2.16 10.14 -6.29
CA LEU A 37 3.20 9.59 -7.16
C LEU A 37 2.93 9.92 -8.63
N LYS A 38 1.72 9.66 -9.12
CA LYS A 38 1.32 9.96 -10.51
C LYS A 38 1.58 11.42 -10.86
N LYS A 39 1.10 12.36 -10.03
CA LYS A 39 1.30 13.79 -10.25
C LYS A 39 2.77 14.20 -10.20
N GLY A 40 3.55 13.61 -9.29
CA GLY A 40 4.99 13.88 -9.18
C GLY A 40 5.76 13.46 -10.43
N LEU A 41 5.48 12.26 -10.95
CA LEU A 41 6.09 11.74 -12.19
C LEU A 41 5.71 12.59 -13.39
N GLU A 42 4.42 12.95 -13.53
CA GLU A 42 3.94 13.81 -14.61
C GLU A 42 4.63 15.19 -14.60
N ALA A 43 4.73 15.82 -13.42
CA ALA A 43 5.39 17.12 -13.27
C ALA A 43 6.89 17.07 -13.66
N LYS A 44 7.57 15.94 -13.41
CA LYS A 44 8.95 15.70 -13.81
C LYS A 44 9.10 15.24 -15.27
N LYS A 45 7.99 14.99 -15.97
CA LYS A 45 7.96 14.32 -17.29
C LYS A 45 8.65 12.95 -17.26
N ASP A 46 8.59 12.28 -16.11
CA ASP A 46 9.07 10.92 -15.94
C ASP A 46 8.01 9.90 -16.42
N PRO A 47 8.43 8.65 -16.70
CA PRO A 47 7.51 7.57 -17.05
C PRO A 47 6.39 7.39 -16.03
N SER A 48 5.18 7.13 -16.54
CA SER A 48 4.07 6.71 -15.68
C SER A 48 4.19 5.22 -15.31
N PRO A 49 3.76 4.81 -14.11
CA PRO A 49 3.70 3.39 -13.77
C PRO A 49 2.76 2.63 -14.71
N SER A 50 3.12 1.40 -15.05
CA SER A 50 2.25 0.49 -15.81
C SER A 50 1.14 -0.10 -14.94
N SER A 51 1.40 -0.32 -13.64
CA SER A 51 0.39 -0.76 -12.67
C SER A 51 0.79 -0.50 -11.23
N HIS A 52 -0.20 -0.57 -10.34
CA HIS A 52 -0.01 -0.66 -8.89
C HIS A 52 -0.43 -2.05 -8.42
N GLN A 53 0.29 -2.60 -7.46
CA GLN A 53 0.06 -3.95 -6.93
C GLN A 53 -0.04 -3.88 -5.40
N ALA A 54 -1.27 -3.92 -4.89
CA ALA A 54 -1.48 -4.08 -3.46
C ALA A 54 -0.95 -5.45 -3.04
N GLN A 55 -0.19 -5.50 -1.97
CA GLN A 55 0.42 -6.72 -1.46
C GLN A 55 0.43 -6.72 0.08
N GLY A 56 1.11 -7.68 0.69
CA GLY A 56 1.28 -7.75 2.14
C GLY A 56 -0.01 -7.95 2.92
N SER A 57 0.04 -7.63 4.22
CA SER A 57 -1.08 -7.81 5.15
C SER A 57 -2.32 -7.01 4.73
N TYR A 58 -2.09 -5.84 4.12
CA TYR A 58 -3.13 -4.98 3.55
C TYR A 58 -3.95 -5.72 2.47
N ALA A 59 -3.28 -6.29 1.46
CA ALA A 59 -3.97 -7.02 0.39
C ALA A 59 -4.61 -8.33 0.87
N MET A 60 -4.03 -8.96 1.90
CA MET A 60 -4.55 -10.20 2.50
C MET A 60 -5.69 -9.96 3.51
N HIS A 61 -6.04 -8.70 3.81
CA HIS A 61 -7.02 -8.36 4.86
C HIS A 61 -6.67 -8.93 6.24
N THR A 62 -5.38 -8.89 6.59
CA THR A 62 -4.82 -9.41 7.85
C THR A 62 -4.05 -8.37 8.64
N MET A 63 -4.21 -7.08 8.30
CA MET A 63 -3.71 -6.00 9.14
C MET A 63 -4.38 -6.08 10.52
N VAL A 64 -3.61 -5.80 11.56
CA VAL A 64 -4.07 -5.74 12.94
C VAL A 64 -4.23 -4.29 13.36
N GLN A 65 -5.14 -4.03 14.30
CA GLN A 65 -5.29 -2.69 14.88
C GLN A 65 -4.00 -2.27 15.59
N ASP A 66 -3.66 -1.00 15.47
CA ASP A 66 -2.54 -0.38 16.15
C ASP A 66 -3.01 0.94 16.77
N ASP A 67 -2.79 1.09 18.09
CA ASP A 67 -3.26 2.25 18.87
C ASP A 67 -2.63 3.57 18.40
N ASN A 68 -1.44 3.52 17.82
CA ASN A 68 -0.74 4.69 17.29
C ASN A 68 -1.10 4.95 15.82
N ASN A 69 -1.96 4.10 15.23
CA ASN A 69 -2.26 4.06 13.81
C ASN A 69 -1.00 3.91 12.92
N ASP A 70 0.02 3.21 13.43
CA ASP A 70 1.28 2.95 12.74
C ASP A 70 1.12 1.78 11.76
N TYR A 71 0.35 2.04 10.71
CA TYR A 71 0.01 1.04 9.70
C TYR A 71 0.94 1.11 8.50
N ASP A 72 1.52 -0.04 8.14
CA ASP A 72 2.19 -0.22 6.86
C ASP A 72 1.20 -0.60 5.76
N ILE A 73 1.31 0.06 4.61
CA ILE A 73 0.58 -0.29 3.39
C ILE A 73 1.59 -0.71 2.33
N ASP A 74 1.63 -2.01 2.06
CA ASP A 74 2.43 -2.53 0.95
C ASP A 74 1.67 -2.34 -0.38
N ASP A 75 2.07 -1.32 -1.14
CA ASP A 75 1.51 -1.01 -2.45
C ASP A 75 2.62 -0.82 -3.48
N GLY A 76 2.96 -1.92 -4.17
CA GLY A 76 4.00 -1.94 -5.19
C GLY A 76 3.65 -1.08 -6.41
N VAL A 77 4.69 -0.57 -7.06
CA VAL A 77 4.59 0.21 -8.29
C VAL A 77 5.43 -0.46 -9.36
N VAL A 78 4.81 -0.77 -10.50
CA VAL A 78 5.46 -1.47 -11.62
C VAL A 78 5.66 -0.50 -12.76
N PHE A 79 6.84 -0.53 -13.37
CA PHE A 79 7.19 0.22 -14.57
C PHE A 79 7.61 -0.76 -15.67
N THR A 80 7.29 -0.41 -16.92
CA THR A 80 7.89 -1.11 -18.07
C THR A 80 9.37 -0.78 -18.11
N LYS A 81 10.23 -1.80 -18.21
CA LYS A 81 11.68 -1.58 -18.28
C LYS A 81 12.06 -0.63 -19.43
N ALA A 82 11.42 -0.77 -20.58
CA ALA A 82 11.69 0.04 -21.77
C ALA A 82 11.41 1.54 -21.58
N ASP A 83 10.58 1.93 -20.60
CA ASP A 83 10.31 3.33 -20.30
C ASP A 83 11.37 3.93 -19.35
N LEU A 84 12.12 3.09 -18.63
CA LEU A 84 13.14 3.51 -17.66
C LEU A 84 14.49 3.71 -18.34
N VAL A 85 14.58 4.69 -19.24
CA VAL A 85 15.81 5.06 -19.94
C VAL A 85 16.31 6.42 -19.44
N GLY A 86 17.56 6.46 -19.01
CA GLY A 86 18.25 7.67 -18.55
C GLY A 86 18.65 8.59 -19.72
N PRO A 87 19.11 9.82 -19.41
CA PRO A 87 19.38 10.85 -20.42
C PRO A 87 20.47 10.48 -21.43
N GLN A 88 21.36 9.55 -21.07
CA GLN A 88 22.45 9.07 -21.92
C GLN A 88 22.11 7.75 -22.65
N GLY A 89 20.85 7.29 -22.58
CA GLY A 89 20.37 6.10 -23.28
C GLY A 89 20.59 4.77 -22.56
N ALA A 90 21.19 4.77 -21.37
CA ALA A 90 21.29 3.58 -20.50
C ALA A 90 20.02 3.42 -19.63
N ASP A 91 19.88 2.30 -18.91
CA ASP A 91 18.79 2.11 -17.92
C ASP A 91 18.83 3.26 -16.88
N LYS A 92 17.65 3.81 -16.54
CA LYS A 92 17.50 4.87 -15.53
C LYS A 92 17.97 4.36 -14.17
N SER A 93 18.80 5.14 -13.49
CA SER A 93 19.37 4.83 -12.19
C SER A 93 18.72 5.64 -11.07
N ALA A 94 18.99 5.28 -9.82
CA ALA A 94 18.56 6.05 -8.67
C ALA A 94 19.14 7.48 -8.63
N LEU A 95 20.22 7.75 -9.37
CA LEU A 95 20.82 9.09 -9.49
C LEU A 95 20.02 10.00 -10.43
N ASP A 96 19.11 9.45 -11.24
CA ASP A 96 18.28 10.18 -12.20
C ASP A 96 16.91 10.58 -11.62
N ALA A 97 16.71 10.42 -10.31
CA ALA A 97 15.43 10.62 -9.60
C ALA A 97 15.31 12.01 -8.93
#